data_AF-A0A060C7M8-F1
#
_entry.id   AF-A0A060C7M8-F1
#
_cell.length_a   1.000
_cell.length_b   1.000
_cell.length_c   1.000
_cell.angle_alpha   90.00
_cell.angle_beta   90.00
_cell.angle_gamma   90.00
#
_symmetry.space_group_name_H-M   'P 1'
#
loop_
_entity.id
_entity.type
_entity.pdbx_description
1 polymer ?
#
loop_
_entity_poly.entity_id
_entity_poly.type
_entity_poly.pdbx_seq_one_letter_code
_entity_poly.pdbx_strand_id
1 'polypeptide(L)'
;DDGSTDDTGRIADSYAFEIPQDSEGIHQPNGGHGAGIMTALNVASGKYFKVVDSDDWVNQETLDILLARIRENREAPDLYITDYQYFKGEEGTPSKRISYSSSLPALKEFSWNKIGKFNVASY
;
A
#
# COMPACT_ATOMS: atom_id res chain seq x y z
N ASP A 1 -9.96 -2.61 11.73
CA ASP A 1 -9.56 -3.12 13.06
C ASP A 1 -9.87 -4.61 13.14
N ASP A 2 -8.83 -5.44 13.24
CA ASP A 2 -8.92 -6.91 13.31
C ASP A 2 -8.93 -7.38 14.77
N GLY A 3 -9.77 -6.77 15.60
CA GLY A 3 -9.95 -7.14 17.00
C GLY A 3 -8.79 -6.74 17.91
N SER A 4 -8.22 -5.55 17.69
CA SER A 4 -7.23 -4.98 18.59
C SER A 4 -7.78 -4.78 20.01
N THR A 5 -6.91 -4.92 21.01
CA THR A 5 -7.27 -4.77 22.44
C THR A 5 -6.87 -3.41 23.03
N ASP A 6 -6.30 -2.53 22.21
CA ASP A 6 -5.88 -1.19 22.57
C ASP A 6 -6.80 -0.13 21.92
N ASP A 7 -6.33 1.11 21.85
CA ASP A 7 -7.09 2.23 21.29
C ASP A 7 -7.20 2.21 19.74
N THR A 8 -6.64 1.21 19.05
CA THR A 8 -6.63 1.15 17.57
C THR A 8 -8.02 1.33 16.97
N GLY A 9 -9.02 0.59 17.48
CA GLY A 9 -10.39 0.69 16.98
C GLY A 9 -10.97 2.10 17.16
N ARG A 10 -10.81 2.67 18.36
CA ARG A 10 -11.26 4.03 18.68
C ARG A 10 -10.60 5.09 17.79
N ILE A 11 -9.32 4.93 17.47
CA ILE A 11 -8.58 5.84 16.59
C ILE A 11 -9.10 5.72 15.16
N ALA A 12 -9.33 4.51 14.66
CA ALA A 12 -9.91 4.28 13.32
C ALA A 12 -11.29 4.96 13.18
N ASP A 13 -12.15 4.84 14.20
CA ASP A 13 -13.45 5.52 14.23
C ASP A 13 -13.33 7.05 14.18
N SER A 14 -12.31 7.63 14.84
CA SER A 14 -12.06 9.07 14.78
C SER A 14 -11.76 9.53 13.36
N TYR A 15 -10.91 8.80 12.63
CA TYR A 15 -10.60 9.11 11.23
C TYR A 15 -11.80 8.92 10.31
N ALA A 16 -12.63 7.88 10.54
CA ALA A 16 -13.88 7.66 9.82
C ALA A 16 -14.88 8.80 10.03
N PHE A 17 -14.92 9.37 11.24
CA PHE A 17 -15.76 10.51 11.56
C PHE A 17 -15.25 11.83 10.94
N GLU A 18 -13.94 12.04 10.93
CA GLU A 18 -13.33 13.28 10.42
C GLU A 18 -13.37 13.39 8.89
N ILE A 19 -13.28 12.26 8.16
CA ILE A 19 -13.20 12.24 6.69
C ILE A 19 -14.17 11.20 6.08
N PRO A 20 -15.48 11.28 6.36
CA PRO A 20 -16.43 10.18 6.10
C PRO A 20 -16.68 9.86 4.63
N GLN A 21 -16.19 10.70 3.71
CA GLN A 21 -16.27 10.46 2.26
C GLN A 21 -15.14 9.52 1.78
N ASP A 22 -14.01 9.50 2.49
CA ASP A 22 -12.76 8.86 2.07
C ASP A 22 -12.28 7.77 3.05
N SER A 23 -12.89 7.65 4.23
CA SER A 23 -12.53 6.67 5.27
C SER A 23 -13.75 5.96 5.86
N GLU A 24 -13.58 4.66 6.14
CA GLU A 24 -14.59 3.82 6.80
C GLU A 24 -13.92 3.01 7.94
N GLY A 25 -14.50 3.08 9.14
CA GLY A 25 -14.07 2.30 10.29
C GLY A 25 -14.75 0.93 10.29
N ILE A 26 -13.97 -0.15 10.10
CA ILE A 26 -14.49 -1.51 10.03
C ILE A 26 -13.86 -2.35 11.13
N HIS A 27 -14.69 -3.03 11.91
CA HIS A 27 -14.27 -3.87 13.03
C HIS A 27 -14.70 -5.31 12.81
N GLN A 28 -13.81 -6.23 13.14
CA GLN A 28 -14.07 -7.67 13.09
C GLN A 28 -13.38 -8.39 14.26
N PRO A 29 -13.79 -9.63 14.59
CA PRO A 29 -13.00 -10.49 15.46
C PRO A 29 -11.63 -10.81 14.82
N ASN A 30 -10.58 -10.90 15.65
CA ASN A 30 -9.22 -11.19 15.21
C ASN A 30 -9.14 -12.48 14.36
N GLY A 31 -8.79 -12.29 13.08
CA GLY A 31 -8.56 -13.34 12.10
C GLY A 31 -7.13 -13.36 11.52
N GLY A 32 -6.28 -12.43 11.94
CA GLY A 32 -4.92 -12.22 11.46
C GLY A 32 -4.85 -11.24 10.28
N HIS A 33 -3.62 -10.79 9.98
CA HIS A 33 -3.33 -9.75 8.99
C HIS A 33 -4.04 -9.95 7.63
N GLY A 34 -4.02 -11.18 7.09
CA GLY A 34 -4.71 -11.50 5.83
C GLY A 34 -6.24 -11.37 5.92
N ALA A 35 -6.86 -11.67 7.06
CA ALA A 35 -8.29 -11.50 7.26
C ALA A 35 -8.67 -10.01 7.23
N GLY A 36 -7.86 -9.14 7.86
CA GLY A 36 -8.05 -7.69 7.78
C GLY A 36 -8.01 -7.16 6.34
N ILE A 37 -7.02 -7.61 5.55
CA ILE A 37 -6.92 -7.25 4.11
C ILE A 37 -8.15 -7.71 3.34
N MET A 38 -8.58 -8.96 3.54
CA MET A 38 -9.73 -9.51 2.81
C MET A 38 -11.03 -8.77 3.13
N THR A 39 -11.23 -8.36 4.38
CA THR A 39 -12.39 -7.55 4.78
C THR A 39 -12.36 -6.19 4.10
N ALA A 40 -11.22 -5.51 4.09
CA ALA A 40 -11.07 -4.23 3.38
C ALA A 40 -11.30 -4.38 1.87
N LEU A 41 -10.81 -5.48 1.26
CA LEU A 41 -11.00 -5.74 -0.17
C LEU A 41 -12.48 -5.97 -0.53
N ASN A 42 -13.25 -6.63 0.34
CA ASN A 42 -14.67 -6.91 0.09
C ASN A 42 -15.56 -5.65 0.06
N VAL A 43 -15.14 -4.58 0.75
CA VAL A 43 -15.88 -3.30 0.78
C VAL A 43 -15.33 -2.26 -0.19
N ALA A 44 -14.08 -2.41 -0.61
CA ALA A 44 -13.41 -1.45 -1.48
C ALA A 44 -14.14 -1.31 -2.82
N SER A 45 -14.40 -0.06 -3.21
CA SER A 45 -15.08 0.29 -4.48
C SER A 45 -14.14 0.84 -5.55
N GLY A 46 -12.87 1.05 -5.20
CA GLY A 46 -11.85 1.61 -6.08
C GLY A 46 -11.45 0.67 -7.23
N LYS A 47 -11.02 1.25 -8.35
CA LYS A 47 -10.48 0.49 -9.50
C LYS A 47 -9.19 -0.26 -9.15
N TYR A 48 -8.38 0.30 -8.26
CA TYR A 48 -7.14 -0.28 -7.76
C TYR A 48 -7.19 -0.35 -6.24
N PHE A 49 -6.56 -1.37 -5.69
CA PHE A 49 -6.46 -1.60 -4.26
C PHE A 49 -4.97 -1.60 -3.85
N LYS A 50 -4.64 -0.83 -2.82
CA LYS A 50 -3.28 -0.76 -2.26
C LYS A 50 -3.37 -1.00 -0.76
N VAL A 51 -2.61 -1.98 -0.27
CA VAL A 51 -2.44 -2.22 1.17
C VAL A 51 -1.33 -1.31 1.69
N VAL A 52 -1.55 -0.71 2.86
CA VAL A 52 -0.56 0.02 3.65
C VAL A 52 -0.68 -0.52 5.07
N ASP A 53 0.40 -1.08 5.59
CA ASP A 53 0.41 -1.66 6.93
C ASP A 53 0.33 -0.55 8.00
N SER A 54 -0.19 -0.88 9.18
CA SER A 54 -0.45 0.11 10.23
C SER A 54 0.82 0.71 10.85
N ASP A 55 1.98 0.09 10.63
CA ASP A 55 3.30 0.57 11.01
C ASP A 55 4.07 1.24 9.86
N ASP A 56 3.45 1.37 8.69
CA ASP A 56 3.98 2.04 7.51
C ASP A 56 3.23 3.34 7.18
N TRP A 57 3.80 4.15 6.28
CA TRP A 57 3.17 5.34 5.73
C TRP A 57 3.53 5.56 4.26
N VAL A 58 2.75 6.41 3.59
CA VAL A 58 3.01 6.81 2.21
C VAL A 58 3.52 8.25 2.14
N ASN A 59 4.50 8.50 1.27
CA ASN A 59 4.92 9.85 0.95
C ASN A 59 3.91 10.49 -0.03
N GLN A 60 3.41 11.68 0.31
CA GLN A 60 2.39 12.38 -0.44
C GLN A 60 2.80 12.66 -1.90
N GLU A 61 3.99 13.22 -2.13
CA GLU A 61 4.49 13.54 -3.48
C GLU A 61 4.58 12.27 -4.35
N THR A 62 5.08 11.17 -3.79
CA THR A 62 5.20 9.89 -4.49
C THR A 62 3.83 9.30 -4.83
N LEU A 63 2.86 9.42 -3.91
CA LEU A 63 1.49 8.97 -4.14
C LEU A 63 0.81 9.81 -5.24
N ASP A 64 1.00 11.12 -5.25
CA ASP A 64 0.44 12.00 -6.28
C ASP A 64 0.96 11.65 -7.68
N ILE A 65 2.26 11.35 -7.80
CA ILE A 65 2.86 10.88 -9.06
C ILE A 65 2.25 9.55 -9.51
N LEU A 66 2.07 8.60 -8.59
CA LEU A 66 1.43 7.32 -8.89
C LEU A 66 -0.02 7.51 -9.35
N LEU A 67 -0.81 8.32 -8.65
CA LEU A 67 -2.21 8.59 -8.98
C LEU A 67 -2.34 9.30 -10.33
N ALA A 68 -1.47 10.27 -10.63
CA ALA A 68 -1.42 10.91 -11.94
C ALA A 68 -1.16 9.89 -13.05
N ARG A 69 -0.17 9.01 -12.85
CA ARG A 69 0.15 7.93 -13.80
C ARG A 69 -1.03 6.98 -14.01
N ILE A 70 -1.73 6.60 -12.94
CA ILE A 70 -2.91 5.74 -13.01
C ILE A 70 -4.02 6.41 -13.83
N ARG A 71 -4.28 7.71 -13.61
CA ARG A 71 -5.34 8.47 -14.30
C ARG A 71 -5.05 8.67 -15.79
N GLU A 72 -3.79 8.89 -16.15
CA GLU A 72 -3.36 9.10 -17.54
C GLU A 72 -3.32 7.80 -18.35
N ASN A 73 -3.14 6.66 -17.68
CA ASN A 73 -2.96 5.38 -18.33
C ASN A 73 -4.29 4.75 -18.77
N ARG A 74 -4.48 4.64 -20.09
CA ARG A 74 -5.69 4.07 -20.71
C ARG A 74 -5.69 2.55 -20.79
N GLU A 75 -4.51 1.93 -20.82
CA GLU A 75 -4.35 0.48 -20.94
C GLU A 75 -4.74 -0.25 -19.65
N ALA A 76 -4.80 0.47 -18.53
CA ALA A 76 -5.21 -0.04 -17.22
C ALA A 76 -4.49 -1.34 -16.81
N PRO A 77 -3.17 -1.29 -16.56
CA PRO A 77 -2.37 -2.44 -16.15
C PRO A 77 -2.95 -3.14 -14.92
N ASP A 78 -2.79 -4.46 -14.84
CA ASP A 78 -3.25 -5.27 -13.70
C ASP A 78 -2.52 -4.91 -12.39
N LEU A 79 -1.30 -4.38 -12.48
CA LEU A 79 -0.44 -4.10 -11.34
C LEU A 79 0.44 -2.87 -11.58
N TYR A 80 0.46 -1.99 -10.57
CA TYR A 80 1.45 -0.92 -10.45
C TYR A 80 2.42 -1.27 -9.33
N ILE A 81 3.72 -1.20 -9.61
CA ILE A 81 4.78 -1.51 -8.65
C ILE A 81 5.55 -0.22 -8.37
N THR A 82 5.72 0.10 -7.11
CA THR A 82 6.56 1.22 -6.65
C THR A 82 7.67 0.70 -5.75
N ASP A 83 8.83 1.36 -5.82
CA ASP A 83 9.88 1.19 -4.82
C ASP A 83 9.38 1.58 -3.42
N TYR A 84 10.11 1.17 -2.39
CA TYR A 84 9.85 1.57 -1.01
C TYR A 84 11.16 1.80 -0.24
N GLN A 85 11.05 2.47 0.91
CA GLN A 85 12.19 2.89 1.72
C GLN A 85 12.04 2.33 3.13
N TYR A 86 13.04 1.59 3.59
CA TYR A 86 13.12 1.18 4.98
C TYR A 86 13.59 2.34 5.85
N PHE A 87 12.91 2.49 6.99
CA PHE A 87 13.31 3.35 8.09
C PHE A 87 13.77 2.50 9.27
N LYS A 88 14.75 2.98 10.03
CA LYS A 88 15.22 2.31 11.25
C LYS A 88 15.09 3.25 12.45
N GLY A 89 14.60 2.68 13.56
CA GLY A 89 14.45 3.38 14.84
C GLY A 89 13.27 4.34 14.86
N GLU A 90 12.97 4.86 16.06
CA GLU A 90 11.86 5.79 16.30
C GLU A 90 12.04 7.15 15.59
N GLU A 91 13.28 7.55 15.30
CA GLU A 91 13.59 8.85 14.69
C GLU A 91 13.46 8.86 13.15
N GLY A 92 13.06 7.76 12.51
CA GLY A 92 12.78 7.76 11.07
C GLY A 92 14.01 8.04 10.20
N THR A 93 15.18 7.50 10.56
CA THR A 93 16.35 7.62 9.67
C THR A 93 16.23 6.63 8.50
N PRO A 94 16.29 7.09 7.23
CA PRO A 94 16.21 6.21 6.08
C PRO A 94 17.45 5.30 6.06
N SER A 95 17.21 3.99 6.05
CA SER A 95 18.28 2.99 6.18
C SER A 95 18.60 2.26 4.89
N LYS A 96 17.59 1.96 4.05
CA LYS A 96 17.78 1.24 2.77
C LYS A 96 16.61 1.48 1.82
N ARG A 97 16.90 1.94 0.61
CA ARG A 97 15.93 1.95 -0.49
C ARG A 97 15.87 0.55 -1.11
N ILE A 98 14.66 0.03 -1.29
CA ILE A 98 14.42 -1.15 -2.12
C ILE A 98 13.95 -0.67 -3.48
N SER A 99 14.78 -0.95 -4.49
CA SER A 99 14.47 -0.62 -5.88
C SER A 99 14.27 -1.89 -6.68
N TYR A 100 13.19 -1.90 -7.47
CA TYR A 100 12.92 -2.98 -8.41
C TYR A 100 13.50 -2.72 -9.80
N SER A 101 14.10 -1.55 -10.05
CA SER A 101 14.51 -1.14 -11.40
C SER A 101 15.59 -2.01 -12.03
N SER A 102 16.27 -2.86 -11.25
CA SER A 102 17.22 -3.86 -11.75
C SER A 102 16.54 -5.09 -12.35
N SER A 103 15.31 -5.40 -11.92
CA SER A 103 14.56 -6.59 -12.34
C SER A 103 13.33 -6.23 -13.15
N LEU A 104 12.77 -5.04 -12.96
CA LEU A 104 11.54 -4.59 -13.61
C LEU A 104 11.80 -3.32 -14.44
N PRO A 105 11.34 -3.25 -15.70
CA PRO A 105 11.42 -2.02 -16.51
C PRO A 105 10.73 -0.84 -15.82
N ALA A 106 11.52 0.09 -15.28
CA ALA A 106 10.99 1.26 -14.60
C ALA A 106 10.28 2.22 -15.57
N LEU A 107 9.17 2.81 -15.13
CA LEU A 107 8.36 3.79 -15.87
C LEU A 107 7.86 3.29 -17.24
N LYS A 108 7.72 1.96 -17.40
CA LYS A 108 7.22 1.32 -18.61
C LYS A 108 6.21 0.26 -18.25
N GLU A 109 5.22 0.08 -19.10
CA GLU A 109 4.36 -1.09 -19.07
C GLU A 109 5.11 -2.28 -19.66
N PHE A 110 4.92 -3.44 -19.06
CA PHE A 110 5.51 -4.68 -19.53
C PHE A 110 4.68 -5.88 -19.05
N SER A 111 4.79 -6.98 -19.78
CA SER A 111 4.28 -8.28 -19.35
C SER A 111 5.39 -9.15 -18.76
N TRP A 112 5.00 -10.27 -18.14
CA TRP A 112 5.89 -11.22 -17.44
C TRP A 112 7.16 -11.63 -18.22
N ASN A 113 7.09 -11.66 -19.55
CA ASN A 113 8.23 -11.98 -20.44
C ASN A 113 9.37 -10.95 -20.44
N LYS A 114 9.20 -9.77 -19.83
CA LYS A 114 10.24 -8.73 -19.73
C LYS A 114 10.83 -8.61 -18.32
N ILE A 115 10.44 -9.50 -17.40
CA ILE A 115 10.96 -9.51 -16.04
C ILE A 115 12.37 -10.10 -16.02
N GLY A 116 13.29 -9.37 -15.40
CA GLY A 116 14.66 -9.78 -15.13
C GLY A 116 14.77 -10.70 -13.90
N LYS A 117 16.01 -11.03 -13.52
CA LYS A 117 16.24 -11.86 -12.33
C LYS A 117 16.09 -11.02 -11.06
N PHE A 118 15.33 -11.51 -10.09
CA PHE A 118 15.33 -10.98 -8.73
C PHE A 118 16.50 -11.56 -7.95
N ASN A 119 17.20 -10.71 -7.21
CA ASN A 119 18.25 -11.15 -6.29
C ASN A 119 17.63 -11.40 -4.90
N VAL A 120 18.23 -12.28 -4.11
CA VAL A 120 17.73 -12.61 -2.75
C VAL A 120 17.66 -11.36 -1.84
N ALA A 121 18.47 -10.33 -2.11
CA ALA A 121 18.46 -9.05 -1.40
C ALA A 121 17.33 -8.07 -1.81
N SER A 122 16.48 -8.47 -2.76
CA SER A 122 15.32 -7.74 -3.29
C SER A 122 13.98 -8.16 -2.67
N TYR A 123 14.02 -9.06 -1.66
CA TYR A 123 12.91 -9.37 -0.75
C TYR A 123 13.04 -8.54 0.53
#